data_AF-A0A644WSG5-F1
#
_entry.id   AF-A0A644WSG5-F1
#
_cell.length_a   1.000
_cell.length_b   1.000
_cell.length_c   1.000
_cell.angle_alpha   90.00
_cell.angle_beta   90.00
_cell.angle_gamma   90.00
#
_symmetry.space_group_name_H-M   'P 1'
#
loop_
_entity.id
_entity.type
_entity.pdbx_description
1 polymer ?
#
loop_
_entity_poly.entity_id
_entity_poly.type
_entity_poly.pdbx_seq_one_letter_code
_entity_poly.pdbx_strand_id
1 'polypeptide(L)'
;MKELFSTRREIISDDGRQYKLNYHLIAEDVSGNDGELVFKNYGIAICMESEGKEEKLEVPNITVDALRIQELLVLLSENLVMPVSAFDVIEDWL
;
A
#
# COMPACT_ATOMS: atom_id res chain seq x y z
N MET A 1 9.81 -9.06 -6.52
CA MET A 1 9.13 -8.01 -5.73
C MET A 1 10.10 -7.51 -4.69
N LYS A 2 10.45 -6.22 -4.70
CA LYS A 2 11.37 -5.61 -3.72
C LYS A 2 10.60 -4.54 -2.97
N GLU A 3 10.50 -4.68 -1.64
CA GLU A 3 9.90 -3.65 -0.78
C GLU A 3 10.85 -2.44 -0.74
N LEU A 4 10.37 -1.28 -1.17
CA LEU A 4 11.18 -0.06 -1.25
C LEU A 4 10.94 0.91 -0.10
N PHE A 5 9.71 0.94 0.43
CA PHE A 5 9.31 1.86 1.49
C PHE A 5 8.19 1.23 2.31
N SER A 6 8.29 1.30 3.63
CA SER A 6 7.24 0.86 4.54
C SER A 6 7.02 1.87 5.66
N THR A 7 5.76 2.01 6.07
CA THR A 7 5.35 2.84 7.20
C THR A 7 4.39 2.06 8.08
N ARG A 8 4.52 2.22 9.39
CA ARG A 8 3.64 1.57 10.37
C ARG A 8 2.91 2.62 11.20
N ARG A 9 1.62 2.39 11.42
CA ARG A 9 0.76 3.16 12.32
C ARG A 9 0.06 2.24 13.29
N GLU A 10 -0.17 2.72 14.50
CA GLU A 10 -0.91 1.99 15.53
C GLU A 10 -2.08 2.85 15.96
N ILE A 11 -3.27 2.27 15.97
CA ILE A 11 -4.50 2.97 16.32
C ILE A 11 -5.26 2.16 17.35
N ILE A 12 -5.93 2.86 18.25
CA ILE A 12 -6.85 2.25 19.21
C ILE A 12 -8.24 2.72 18.79
N SER A 13 -9.10 1.76 18.43
CA SER A 13 -10.49 2.07 18.12
C SER A 13 -11.28 2.38 19.39
N ASP A 14 -12.46 2.98 19.21
CA ASP A 14 -13.39 3.31 20.31
C ASP A 14 -13.78 2.09 21.17
N ASP A 15 -13.85 0.90 20.56
CA ASP A 15 -14.10 -0.39 21.25
C ASP A 15 -12.88 -0.89 22.07
N GLY A 16 -11.78 -0.12 22.13
CA GLY A 16 -10.55 -0.48 22.83
C GLY A 16 -9.62 -1.44 22.06
N ARG A 17 -9.99 -1.82 20.84
CA ARG A 17 -9.18 -2.71 19.98
C ARG A 17 -7.98 -1.98 19.40
N GLN A 18 -6.81 -2.60 19.51
CA GLN A 18 -5.59 -2.10 18.90
C GLN A 18 -5.42 -2.68 17.49
N TYR A 19 -5.30 -1.79 16.51
CA TYR A 19 -4.95 -2.15 15.14
C TYR A 19 -3.55 -1.66 14.82
N LYS A 20 -2.75 -2.53 14.21
CA LYS A 20 -1.45 -2.18 13.64
C LYS A 20 -1.59 -2.18 12.13
N LEU A 21 -1.42 -1.01 11.53
CA LEU A 21 -1.50 -0.81 10.10
C LEU A 21 -0.07 -0.68 9.55
N ASN A 22 0.28 -1.55 8.60
CA ASN A 22 1.55 -1.51 7.90
C ASN A 22 1.27 -1.22 6.42
N TYR A 23 1.84 -0.15 5.92
CA TYR A 23 1.73 0.30 4.54
C TYR A 23 3.04 0.00 3.83
N HIS A 24 2.98 -0.69 2.71
CA HIS A 24 4.14 -1.14 1.94
C HIS A 24 4.02 -0.66 0.49
N LEU A 25 5.14 -0.20 -0.07
CA LEU A 25 5.25 0.11 -1.49
C LEU A 25 5.70 -1.13 -2.25
N ILE A 26 4.92 -1.51 -3.26
CA ILE A 26 5.21 -2.61 -4.17
C ILE A 26 5.87 -2.04 -5.41
N ALA A 27 7.06 -2.54 -5.75
CA ALA A 27 7.67 -2.27 -7.04
C ALA A 27 7.82 -3.58 -7.81
N GLU A 28 7.25 -3.57 -9.02
CA GLU A 28 7.36 -4.63 -10.01
C GLU A 28 8.11 -4.12 -11.22
N ASP A 29 9.14 -4.86 -11.62
CA ASP A 29 9.90 -4.60 -12.83
C ASP A 29 9.16 -5.22 -14.02
N VAL A 30 8.75 -4.40 -14.99
CA VAL A 30 8.09 -4.87 -16.21
C VAL A 30 9.13 -4.97 -17.33
N SER A 31 9.46 -6.22 -17.69
CA SER A 31 10.34 -6.52 -18.82
C SER A 31 9.56 -6.67 -20.10
N GLY A 32 10.09 -6.11 -21.19
CA GLY A 32 9.58 -6.30 -22.54
C GLY A 32 9.93 -7.69 -23.09
N ASN A 33 9.40 -8.00 -24.27
CA ASN A 33 9.56 -9.31 -24.92
C ASN A 33 11.03 -9.69 -25.24
N ASP A 34 11.96 -8.73 -25.17
CA ASP A 34 13.40 -8.91 -25.39
C ASP A 34 14.23 -8.92 -24.08
N GLY A 35 13.58 -8.92 -22.91
CA GLY A 35 14.27 -8.90 -21.62
C GLY A 35 14.77 -7.52 -21.17
N GLU A 36 14.53 -6.47 -21.97
CA GLU A 36 14.77 -5.08 -21.56
C GLU A 36 13.76 -4.65 -20.49
N LEU A 37 14.25 -4.09 -19.39
CA LEU A 37 13.42 -3.40 -18.39
C LEU A 37 12.82 -2.14 -19.02
N VAL A 38 11.51 -2.16 -19.29
CA VAL A 38 10.85 -1.04 -19.97
C VAL A 38 10.39 0.00 -18.97
N PHE A 39 9.82 -0.43 -17.84
CA PHE A 39 9.37 0.46 -16.77
C PHE A 39 9.18 -0.30 -15.46
N LYS A 40 9.12 0.45 -14.36
CA LYS A 40 8.70 -0.06 -13.05
C LYS A 40 7.25 0.29 -12.85
N ASN A 41 6.46 -0.69 -12.47
CA ASN A 41 5.09 -0.46 -12.03
C ASN A 41 5.04 -0.50 -10.51
N TYR A 42 4.36 0.49 -9.94
CA TYR A 42 4.26 0.67 -8.51
C TYR A 42 2.83 0.42 -8.04
N GLY A 43 2.73 -0.21 -6.87
CA GLY A 43 1.48 -0.44 -6.17
C GLY A 43 1.67 -0.28 -4.66
N ILE A 44 0.63 -0.62 -3.92
CA ILE A 44 0.66 -0.61 -2.45
C ILE A 44 0.16 -1.93 -1.87
N ALA A 45 0.63 -2.25 -0.67
CA ALA A 45 -0.01 -3.22 0.19
C ALA A 45 -0.28 -2.59 1.56
N ILE A 46 -1.42 -2.96 2.14
CA ILE A 46 -1.82 -2.56 3.48
C ILE A 46 -2.11 -3.83 4.27
N CYS A 47 -1.37 -4.02 5.35
CA CYS A 47 -1.57 -5.12 6.29
C CYS A 47 -2.07 -4.56 7.62
N MET A 48 -3.22 -5.04 8.07
CA MET A 48 -3.82 -4.70 9.35
C MET A 48 -3.76 -5.91 10.28
N GLU A 49 -3.17 -5.76 11.45
CA GLU A 49 -3.17 -6.77 12.50
C GLU A 49 -3.99 -6.29 13.70
N SER A 50 -4.95 -7.10 14.14
CA SER A 50 -5.77 -6.85 15.34
C SER A 50 -6.11 -8.16 16.02
N GLU A 51 -5.83 -8.28 17.32
CA GLU A 51 -6.24 -9.42 18.17
C GLU A 51 -5.92 -10.81 17.56
N GLY A 52 -4.78 -10.94 16.87
CA GLY A 52 -4.36 -12.18 16.22
C GLY A 52 -5.02 -12.47 14.87
N LYS A 53 -5.81 -11.53 14.34
CA LYS A 53 -6.30 -11.54 12.96
C LYS A 53 -5.44 -10.61 12.11
N GLU A 54 -5.12 -11.07 10.91
CA GLU A 54 -4.44 -10.28 9.90
C GLU A 54 -5.38 -10.11 8.70
N GLU A 55 -5.54 -8.86 8.26
CA GLU A 55 -6.21 -8.51 7.01
C GLU A 55 -5.21 -7.82 6.10
N LYS A 56 -5.10 -8.30 4.86
CA LYS A 56 -4.17 -7.74 3.88
C LYS A 56 -4.94 -7.33 2.62
N LEU A 57 -4.69 -6.12 2.14
CA LEU A 57 -5.04 -5.70 0.79
C LEU A 57 -3.75 -5.46 0.01
N GLU A 58 -3.73 -5.93 -1.23
CA GLU A 58 -2.65 -5.66 -2.18
C GLU A 58 -3.26 -5.09 -3.45
N VAL A 59 -2.79 -3.91 -3.86
CA VAL A 59 -3.22 -3.23 -5.09
C VAL A 59 -1.98 -2.97 -5.93
N PRO A 60 -1.61 -3.91 -6.81
CA PRO A 60 -0.49 -3.74 -7.71
C PRO A 60 -0.89 -2.80 -8.87
N ASN A 61 0.09 -2.38 -9.65
CA ASN A 61 -0.13 -1.70 -10.93
C ASN A 61 -0.92 -0.38 -10.88
N ILE A 62 -0.71 0.45 -9.84
CA ILE A 62 -1.38 1.75 -9.66
C ILE A 62 -0.75 2.81 -10.57
N THR A 63 0.57 2.93 -10.59
CA THR A 63 1.25 3.97 -11.36
C THR A 63 2.71 3.59 -11.67
N VAL A 64 3.26 4.16 -12.75
CA VAL A 64 4.68 4.03 -13.10
C VAL A 64 5.56 5.12 -12.47
N ASP A 65 4.95 6.08 -11.76
CA ASP A 65 5.66 7.18 -11.11
C ASP A 65 5.98 6.87 -9.65
N ALA A 66 7.27 6.81 -9.33
CA ALA A 66 7.77 6.46 -8.01
C ALA A 66 7.47 7.52 -6.93
N LEU A 67 7.40 8.80 -7.30
CA LEU A 67 7.07 9.88 -6.37
C LEU A 67 5.57 9.87 -6.10
N ARG A 68 4.77 9.73 -7.15
CA ARG A 68 3.31 9.74 -7.07
C ARG A 68 2.79 8.60 -6.17
N ILE A 69 3.35 7.39 -6.28
CA ILE A 69 2.98 6.28 -5.37
C ILE A 69 3.41 6.53 -3.92
N GLN A 70 4.53 7.22 -3.70
CA GLN A 70 4.98 7.57 -2.35
C GLN A 70 4.03 8.57 -1.70
N GLU A 71 3.55 9.56 -2.44
CA GLU A 71 2.53 10.50 -1.96
C GLU A 71 1.25 9.77 -1.56
N LEU A 72 0.80 8.80 -2.36
CA LEU A 72 -0.36 7.97 -2.01
C LEU A 72 -0.12 7.17 -0.72
N LEU A 73 1.05 6.55 -0.57
CA LEU A 73 1.37 5.80 0.65
C LEU A 73 1.37 6.70 1.89
N VAL A 74 1.93 7.91 1.79
CA VAL A 74 1.89 8.91 2.87
C VAL A 74 0.45 9.27 3.19
N LEU A 75 -0.36 9.60 2.18
CA LEU A 75 -1.77 9.96 2.33
C LEU A 75 -2.57 8.86 3.06
N LEU A 76 -2.40 7.60 2.65
CA LEU A 76 -3.09 6.46 3.28
C LEU A 76 -2.65 6.27 4.74
N SER A 77 -1.35 6.42 5.00
CA SER A 77 -0.81 6.27 6.36
C SER A 77 -1.16 7.42 7.31
N GLU A 78 -1.29 8.64 6.81
CA GLU A 78 -1.67 9.81 7.59
C GLU A 78 -3.16 9.78 7.94
N ASN A 79 -3.99 9.29 7.02
CA ASN A 79 -5.43 9.15 7.20
C ASN A 79 -5.83 7.81 7.84
N LEU A 80 -4.86 6.97 8.23
CA LEU A 80 -5.10 5.68 8.90
C LEU A 80 -6.03 4.76 8.09
N VAL A 81 -5.90 4.79 6.76
CA VAL A 81 -6.79 4.06 5.85
C VAL A 81 -6.61 2.56 6.08
N MET A 82 -7.73 1.89 6.32
CA MET A 82 -7.78 0.44 6.55
C MET A 82 -7.86 -0.31 5.21
N PRO A 83 -7.46 -1.60 5.17
CA PRO A 83 -7.54 -2.43 3.96
C PRO A 83 -8.92 -2.40 3.30
N VAL A 84 -9.99 -2.39 4.10
CA VAL A 84 -11.38 -2.41 3.61
C VAL A 84 -11.81 -1.14 2.88
N SER A 85 -11.20 0.00 3.18
CA SER A 85 -11.55 1.31 2.59
C SER A 85 -10.47 1.83 1.64
N ALA A 86 -9.35 1.13 1.54
CA ALA A 86 -8.22 1.56 0.74
C ALA A 86 -8.53 1.56 -0.75
N PHE A 87 -9.35 0.61 -1.22
CA PHE A 87 -9.72 0.56 -2.63
C PHE A 87 -10.44 1.84 -3.08
N ASP A 88 -11.47 2.27 -2.35
CA ASP A 88 -12.21 3.51 -2.65
C ASP A 88 -11.30 4.75 -2.66
N VAL A 89 -10.34 4.85 -1.72
CA VAL A 89 -9.40 5.98 -1.66
C VAL A 89 -8.42 5.96 -2.83
N ILE A 90 -7.96 4.78 -3.25
CA ILE A 90 -7.07 4.64 -4.40
C ILE A 90 -7.82 5.00 -5.69
N GLU A 91 -9.07 4.55 -5.84
CA GLU A 91 -9.89 4.86 -7.00
C GLU A 91 -10.19 6.36 -7.13
N ASP A 92 -10.48 7.05 -6.02
CA ASP A 92 -10.70 8.52 -6.02
C ASP A 92 -9.43 9.31 -6.36
N TRP A 93 -8.26 8.74 -6.06
CA TRP A 93 -6.97 9.40 -6.28
C TRP A 93 -6.44 9.27 -7.73
N LEU A 94 -6.85 8.24 -8.46
CA LEU A 94 -6.40 7.95 -9.83
C LEU A 94 -6.93 8.96 -10.86
#